data_AF-A0AAP5Z277-F1
#
_entry.id   AF-A0AAP5Z277-F1
#
_cell.length_a   1.000
_cell.length_b   1.000
_cell.length_c   1.000
_cell.angle_alpha   90.00
_cell.angle_beta   90.00
_cell.angle_gamma   90.00
#
_symmetry.space_group_name_H-M   'P 1'
#
loop_
_entity.id
_entity.type
_entity.pdbx_description
1 polymer ?
#
loop_
_entity_poly.entity_id
_entity_poly.type
_entity_poly.pdbx_seq_one_letter_code
_entity_poly.pdbx_strand_id
1 'polypeptide(L)'
;DMVFGVLPVVMGLGTVALVIAEYTSVFEILGQPFIPYLELLQIPEAVQASQTIVVGFADMFIPAILAASIDNEMTRFVIAAMSVTQLIYMSEVGALLLGSKIPVNIVELFVIFILRTLITLPVIAGVAHLIF
;
A
#
# COMPACT_ATOMS: atom_id res chain seq x y z
N ASP A 1 25.94 -9.81 3.71
CA ASP A 1 24.78 -9.88 4.62
C ASP A 1 23.48 -9.40 4.01
N MET A 2 23.30 -8.12 3.63
CA MET A 2 22.02 -7.62 3.11
C MET A 2 21.55 -8.29 1.80
N VAL A 3 22.47 -8.53 0.85
CA VAL A 3 22.15 -9.10 -0.47
C VAL A 3 21.75 -10.59 -0.43
N PHE A 4 22.30 -11.36 0.51
CA PHE A 4 22.07 -12.82 0.56
C PHE A 4 21.14 -13.24 1.71
N GLY A 5 20.93 -12.39 2.72
CA GLY A 5 20.00 -12.65 3.82
C GLY A 5 18.63 -12.02 3.64
N VAL A 6 18.55 -10.78 3.12
CA VAL A 6 17.30 -10.01 3.05
C VAL A 6 16.64 -10.12 1.68
N LEU A 7 17.44 -10.03 0.62
CA LEU A 7 16.97 -9.99 -0.76
C LEU A 7 16.11 -11.22 -1.16
N PRO A 8 16.50 -12.47 -0.86
CA PRO A 8 15.67 -13.64 -1.18
C PRO A 8 14.34 -13.69 -0.41
N VAL A 9 14.34 -13.21 0.85
CA VAL A 9 13.14 -13.16 1.69
C VAL A 9 12.17 -12.11 1.18
N VAL A 10 12.66 -10.92 0.85
CA VAL A 10 11.87 -9.85 0.25
C VAL A 10 11.30 -10.28 -1.09
N MET A 11 12.12 -10.89 -1.96
CA MET A 11 11.63 -11.40 -3.25
C MET A 11 10.59 -12.51 -3.08
N GLY A 12 10.78 -13.43 -2.15
CA GLY A 12 9.82 -14.51 -1.88
C GLY A 12 8.49 -13.97 -1.37
N LEU A 13 8.53 -13.12 -0.33
CA LEU A 13 7.32 -12.57 0.27
C LEU A 13 6.61 -11.59 -0.67
N GLY A 14 7.37 -10.75 -1.37
CA GLY A 14 6.84 -9.84 -2.39
C GLY A 14 6.20 -10.59 -3.56
N THR A 15 6.80 -11.69 -4.04
CA THR A 15 6.20 -12.52 -5.10
C THR A 15 4.90 -13.17 -4.64
N VAL A 16 4.86 -13.73 -3.43
CA VAL A 16 3.64 -14.33 -2.88
C VAL A 16 2.55 -13.27 -2.70
N ALA A 17 2.90 -12.10 -2.17
CA ALA A 17 1.97 -10.99 -2.02
C ALA A 17 1.42 -10.51 -3.38
N LEU A 18 2.27 -10.41 -4.40
CA LEU A 18 1.86 -10.06 -5.76
C LEU A 18 0.92 -11.11 -6.36
N VAL A 19 1.23 -12.41 -6.21
CA VAL A 19 0.36 -13.49 -6.68
C VAL A 19 -1.01 -13.43 -6.00
N ILE A 20 -1.05 -13.17 -4.69
CA ILE A 20 -2.32 -13.00 -3.96
C ILE A 20 -3.05 -11.74 -4.47
N ALA A 21 -2.34 -10.64 -4.71
CA ALA A 21 -2.93 -9.39 -5.19
C ALA A 21 -3.50 -9.49 -6.61
N GLU A 22 -2.84 -10.22 -7.51
CA GLU A 22 -3.20 -10.32 -8.92
C GLU A 22 -4.23 -11.43 -9.18
N TYR A 23 -4.12 -12.57 -8.49
CA TYR A 23 -4.92 -13.76 -8.80
C TYR A 23 -6.01 -14.07 -7.77
N THR A 24 -6.13 -13.30 -6.69
CA THR A 24 -7.18 -13.52 -5.67
C THR A 24 -7.90 -12.22 -5.29
N SER A 25 -9.13 -12.34 -4.83
CA SER A 25 -9.96 -11.20 -4.39
C SER A 25 -9.62 -10.68 -2.99
N VAL A 26 -8.55 -11.16 -2.34
CA VAL A 26 -8.23 -10.79 -0.96
C VAL A 26 -8.00 -9.27 -0.84
N PHE A 27 -7.14 -8.71 -1.70
CA PHE A 27 -6.83 -7.28 -1.66
C PHE A 27 -7.93 -6.41 -2.26
N GLU A 28 -8.76 -6.95 -3.15
CA GLU A 28 -9.97 -6.30 -3.64
C GLU A 28 -10.96 -6.08 -2.50
N ILE A 29 -11.26 -7.14 -1.72
CA ILE A 29 -12.18 -7.07 -0.57
C ILE A 29 -11.66 -6.11 0.49
N LEU A 30 -10.35 -6.16 0.80
CA LEU A 30 -9.74 -5.25 1.77
C LEU A 30 -9.67 -3.80 1.25
N GLY A 31 -9.64 -3.61 -0.07
CA GLY A 31 -9.66 -2.30 -0.75
C GLY A 31 -11.04 -1.66 -0.80
N GLN A 32 -12.13 -2.44 -0.80
CA GLN A 32 -13.50 -1.91 -0.92
C GLN A 32 -13.83 -0.73 0.02
N PRO A 33 -13.44 -0.73 1.32
CA PRO A 33 -13.70 0.39 2.22
C PRO A 33 -13.03 1.71 1.80
N PHE A 34 -11.95 1.65 1.01
CA PHE A 34 -11.23 2.83 0.52
C PHE A 34 -11.85 3.43 -0.74
N ILE A 35 -12.67 2.69 -1.50
CA ILE A 35 -13.34 3.19 -2.71
C ILE A 35 -14.16 4.47 -2.43
N PRO A 36 -15.13 4.48 -1.50
CA PRO A 36 -15.93 5.68 -1.25
C PRO A 36 -15.09 6.86 -0.75
N TYR A 37 -13.95 6.57 -0.10
CA TYR A 37 -13.04 7.58 0.38
C TYR A 37 -12.22 8.23 -0.75
N LEU A 38 -11.75 7.43 -1.70
CA LEU A 38 -11.09 7.90 -2.92
C LEU A 38 -12.06 8.67 -3.83
N GLU A 39 -13.30 8.21 -3.95
CA GLU A 39 -14.36 8.91 -4.69
C GLU A 39 -14.70 10.26 -4.06
N LEU A 40 -14.77 10.33 -2.71
CA LEU A 40 -14.96 11.58 -1.98
C LEU A 40 -13.83 12.58 -2.26
N LEU A 41 -12.59 12.09 -2.39
CA LEU A 41 -11.42 12.89 -2.75
C LEU A 41 -11.30 13.14 -4.26
N GLN A 42 -12.30 12.72 -5.05
CA GLN A 42 -12.36 12.84 -6.51
C GLN A 42 -11.14 12.23 -7.23
N ILE A 43 -10.61 11.13 -6.72
CA ILE A 43 -9.51 10.40 -7.36
C ILE A 43 -10.06 9.50 -8.46
N PRO A 44 -9.62 9.65 -9.73
CA PRO A 44 -10.02 8.77 -10.82
C PRO A 44 -9.60 7.32 -10.57
N GLU A 45 -10.29 6.37 -11.21
CA GLU A 45 -9.94 4.93 -11.11
C GLU A 45 -9.90 4.40 -9.66
N ALA A 46 -10.80 4.91 -8.81
CA ALA A 46 -10.84 4.65 -7.36
C ALA A 46 -10.83 3.16 -6.99
N VAL A 47 -11.47 2.30 -7.80
CA VAL A 47 -11.47 0.84 -7.57
C VAL A 47 -10.06 0.28 -7.67
N GLN A 48 -9.36 0.55 -8.78
CA GLN A 48 -7.99 0.07 -8.99
C GLN A 48 -7.06 0.66 -7.93
N ALA A 49 -7.16 1.98 -7.69
CA ALA A 49 -6.36 2.66 -6.68
C ALA A 49 -6.57 2.10 -5.26
N SER A 50 -7.80 1.74 -4.90
CA SER A 50 -8.13 1.21 -3.58
C SER A 50 -7.44 -0.12 -3.31
N GLN A 51 -7.47 -1.04 -4.28
CA GLN A 51 -6.79 -2.33 -4.19
C GLN A 51 -5.28 -2.11 -4.09
N THR A 52 -4.73 -1.28 -4.97
CA THR A 52 -3.28 -1.01 -5.04
C THR A 52 -2.74 -0.38 -3.74
N ILE A 53 -3.46 0.56 -3.14
CA ILE A 53 -3.07 1.19 -1.87
C ILE A 53 -2.97 0.15 -0.75
N VAL A 54 -3.93 -0.78 -0.66
CA VAL A 54 -3.95 -1.80 0.41
C VAL A 54 -2.87 -2.85 0.22
N VAL A 55 -2.48 -3.16 -1.02
CA VAL A 55 -1.32 -4.02 -1.29
C VAL A 55 -0.02 -3.41 -0.73
N GLY A 56 0.04 -2.09 -0.53
CA GLY A 56 1.15 -1.40 0.14
C GLY A 56 1.41 -1.87 1.56
N PHE A 57 0.42 -2.49 2.21
CA PHE A 57 0.62 -3.14 3.50
C PHE A 57 1.55 -4.36 3.42
N ALA A 58 1.54 -5.07 2.28
CA ALA A 58 2.40 -6.23 2.08
C ALA A 58 3.84 -5.80 1.76
N ASP A 59 4.00 -4.84 0.84
CA ASP A 59 5.29 -4.35 0.37
C ASP A 59 5.19 -2.94 -0.21
N MET A 60 6.23 -2.11 -0.02
CA MET A 60 6.23 -0.72 -0.49
C MET A 60 6.37 -0.56 -2.02
N PHE A 61 6.91 -1.56 -2.73
CA PHE A 61 7.17 -1.45 -4.16
C PHE A 61 6.03 -1.98 -5.04
N ILE A 62 5.29 -2.97 -4.55
CA ILE A 62 4.19 -3.58 -5.31
C ILE A 62 3.15 -2.54 -5.77
N PRO A 63 2.72 -1.57 -4.94
CA PRO A 63 1.73 -0.59 -5.38
C PRO A 63 2.21 0.26 -6.57
N ALA A 64 3.51 0.59 -6.63
CA ALA A 64 4.06 1.34 -7.76
C ALA A 64 4.11 0.50 -9.04
N ILE A 65 4.34 -0.80 -8.93
CA ILE A 65 4.31 -1.75 -10.06
C ILE A 65 2.88 -1.88 -10.58
N LEU A 66 1.90 -2.08 -9.69
CA LEU A 66 0.48 -2.18 -10.07
C LEU A 66 -0.09 -0.86 -10.59
N ALA A 67 0.41 0.29 -10.11
CA ALA A 67 0.00 1.59 -10.63
C ALA A 67 0.51 1.85 -12.05
N ALA A 68 1.52 1.13 -12.55
CA ALA A 68 2.03 1.33 -13.89
C ALA A 68 0.99 1.01 -14.99
N SER A 69 -0.02 0.19 -14.69
CA SER A 69 -1.14 -0.11 -15.59
C SER A 69 -2.32 0.86 -15.49
N ILE A 70 -2.28 1.83 -14.56
CA ILE A 70 -3.32 2.84 -14.39
C ILE A 70 -3.07 4.00 -15.38
N ASP A 71 -4.06 4.34 -16.20
CA ASP A 71 -3.91 5.34 -17.25
C ASP A 71 -3.80 6.75 -16.67
N ASN A 72 -4.59 7.04 -15.63
CA ASN A 72 -4.67 8.38 -15.07
C ASN A 72 -3.40 8.80 -14.30
N GLU A 73 -2.81 9.93 -14.68
CA GLU A 73 -1.58 10.46 -14.08
C GLU A 73 -1.76 10.91 -12.62
N MET A 74 -2.91 11.50 -12.27
CA MET A 74 -3.23 11.90 -10.90
C MET A 74 -3.30 10.67 -10.00
N THR A 75 -3.97 9.60 -10.44
CA THR A 75 -4.09 8.36 -9.68
C THR A 75 -2.73 7.69 -9.48
N ARG A 76 -1.90 7.65 -10.54
CA ARG A 76 -0.52 7.15 -10.44
C ARG A 76 0.32 7.96 -9.45
N PHE A 77 0.20 9.29 -9.46
CA PHE A 77 0.88 10.15 -8.50
C PHE A 77 0.44 9.87 -7.07
N VAL A 78 -0.86 9.77 -6.82
CA VAL A 78 -1.42 9.47 -5.49
C VAL A 78 -0.87 8.13 -4.98
N ILE A 79 -0.90 7.09 -5.79
CA ILE A 79 -0.39 5.76 -5.39
C ILE A 79 1.12 5.83 -5.14
N ALA A 80 1.90 6.44 -6.02
CA ALA A 80 3.34 6.56 -5.85
C ALA A 80 3.70 7.31 -4.55
N ALA A 81 3.00 8.39 -4.23
CA ALA A 81 3.17 9.12 -2.99
C ALA A 81 2.74 8.30 -1.76
N MET A 82 1.65 7.54 -1.87
CA MET A 82 1.18 6.63 -0.82
C MET A 82 2.21 5.53 -0.50
N SER A 83 2.79 4.91 -1.53
CA SER A 83 3.81 3.86 -1.38
C SER A 83 5.01 4.28 -0.55
N VAL A 84 5.44 5.54 -0.69
CA VAL A 84 6.60 6.09 0.05
C VAL A 84 6.21 6.54 1.46
N THR A 85 4.99 7.05 1.62
CA THR A 85 4.53 7.62 2.90
C THR A 85 3.99 6.57 3.86
N GLN A 86 3.65 5.37 3.38
CA GLN A 86 3.28 4.22 4.21
C GLN A 86 4.54 3.51 4.73
N LEU A 87 5.09 3.95 5.86
CA LEU A 87 6.33 3.35 6.41
C LEU A 87 6.13 1.94 7.03
N ILE A 88 4.90 1.42 7.10
CA ILE A 88 4.62 0.13 7.76
C ILE A 88 4.18 -0.86 6.68
N TYR A 89 5.10 -1.72 6.29
CA TYR A 89 4.88 -2.83 5.37
C TYR A 89 5.42 -4.13 5.97
N MET A 90 4.76 -5.24 5.70
CA MET A 90 5.01 -6.52 6.36
C MET A 90 6.34 -7.17 5.95
N SER A 91 6.85 -6.88 4.73
CA SER A 91 8.08 -7.49 4.23
C SER A 91 9.36 -7.13 4.99
N GLU A 92 9.37 -6.05 5.77
CA GLU A 92 10.55 -5.65 6.56
C GLU A 92 10.17 -5.02 7.90
N VAL A 93 9.54 -3.84 7.87
CA VAL A 93 9.24 -3.06 9.09
C VAL A 93 8.25 -3.81 10.00
N GLY A 94 7.25 -4.46 9.43
CA GLY A 94 6.28 -5.27 10.19
C GLY A 94 6.94 -6.44 10.91
N ALA A 95 7.79 -7.21 10.24
CA ALA A 95 8.52 -8.32 10.84
C ALA A 95 9.48 -7.86 11.96
N LEU A 96 10.16 -6.73 11.76
CA LEU A 96 11.03 -6.12 12.78
C LEU A 96 10.24 -5.66 14.00
N LEU A 97 9.08 -5.05 13.81
CA LEU A 97 8.22 -4.59 14.91
C LEU A 97 7.66 -5.77 15.72
N LEU A 98 7.19 -6.82 15.06
CA LEU A 98 6.70 -8.05 15.71
C LEU A 98 7.79 -8.80 16.47
N GLY A 99 9.03 -8.77 15.98
CA GLY A 99 10.19 -9.37 16.65
C GLY A 99 10.81 -8.50 17.75
N SER A 100 10.36 -7.25 17.89
CA SER A 100 10.88 -6.30 18.88
C SER A 100 10.23 -6.48 20.25
N LYS A 101 10.73 -5.74 21.26
CA LYS A 101 10.11 -5.69 22.60
C LYS A 101 8.81 -4.87 22.63
N ILE A 102 8.41 -4.26 21.51
CA ILE A 102 7.17 -3.50 21.39
C ILE A 102 6.04 -4.53 21.24
N PRO A 103 5.08 -4.60 22.17
CA PRO A 103 4.04 -5.63 22.16
C PRO A 103 2.92 -5.27 21.18
N VAL A 104 3.24 -5.18 19.89
CA VAL A 104 2.27 -4.92 18.82
C VAL A 104 1.91 -6.20 18.09
N ASN A 105 0.62 -6.39 17.79
CA ASN A 105 0.14 -7.54 17.00
C ASN A 105 -0.04 -7.16 15.51
N ILE A 106 -0.14 -8.15 14.62
CA ILE A 106 -0.38 -7.97 13.17
C ILE A 106 -1.64 -7.13 12.93
N VAL A 107 -2.69 -7.36 13.71
CA VAL A 107 -3.94 -6.60 13.60
C VAL A 107 -3.73 -5.12 13.96
N GLU A 108 -2.93 -4.83 14.98
CA GLU A 108 -2.62 -3.45 15.37
C GLU A 108 -1.75 -2.75 14.33
N LEU A 109 -0.77 -3.46 13.74
CA LEU A 109 0.01 -2.94 12.62
C LEU A 109 -0.88 -2.61 11.42
N PHE A 110 -1.84 -3.47 11.11
CA PHE A 110 -2.83 -3.21 10.06
C PHE A 110 -3.69 -1.98 10.38
N VAL A 111 -4.18 -1.83 11.61
CA VAL A 111 -4.93 -0.64 12.03
C VAL A 111 -4.08 0.63 11.90
N ILE A 112 -2.81 0.61 12.29
CA ILE A 112 -1.91 1.76 12.13
C ILE A 112 -1.70 2.08 10.64
N PHE A 113 -1.58 1.06 9.78
CA PHE A 113 -1.51 1.24 8.33
C PHE A 113 -2.75 1.95 7.78
N ILE A 114 -3.96 1.54 8.19
CA ILE A 114 -5.22 2.20 7.80
C ILE A 114 -5.24 3.65 8.29
N LEU A 115 -4.95 3.89 9.57
CA LEU A 115 -4.95 5.24 10.15
C LEU A 115 -3.98 6.18 9.42
N ARG A 116 -2.77 5.70 9.14
CA ARG A 116 -1.79 6.48 8.37
C ARG A 116 -2.32 6.81 6.98
N THR A 117 -2.90 5.82 6.30
CA THR A 117 -3.48 6.00 4.97
C THR A 117 -4.58 7.06 4.98
N LEU A 118 -5.50 7.00 5.96
CA LEU A 118 -6.58 7.99 6.09
C LEU A 118 -6.06 9.39 6.42
N ILE A 119 -4.93 9.53 7.11
CA ILE A 119 -4.36 10.84 7.45
C ILE A 119 -3.56 11.41 6.27
N THR A 120 -2.78 10.58 5.57
CA THR A 120 -1.89 11.05 4.49
C THR A 120 -2.62 11.28 3.18
N LEU A 121 -3.64 10.47 2.87
CA LEU A 121 -4.32 10.51 1.58
C LEU A 121 -4.98 11.86 1.26
N PRO A 122 -5.65 12.58 2.19
CA PRO A 122 -6.19 13.92 1.91
C PRO A 122 -5.11 14.95 1.57
N VAL A 123 -3.95 14.86 2.23
CA VAL A 123 -2.83 15.77 1.97
C VAL A 123 -2.27 15.51 0.58
N ILE A 124 -2.09 14.24 0.22
CA ILE A 124 -1.62 13.82 -1.11
C ILE A 124 -2.63 14.19 -2.19
N ALA A 125 -3.93 13.92 -1.97
CA ALA A 125 -5.00 14.29 -2.89
C ALA A 125 -5.07 15.80 -3.09
N GLY A 126 -4.96 16.59 -2.02
CA GLY A 126 -4.91 18.05 -2.11
C GLY A 126 -3.75 18.55 -2.98
N VAL A 127 -2.57 17.94 -2.83
CA VAL A 127 -1.42 18.26 -3.71
C VAL A 127 -1.66 17.75 -5.14
N ALA A 128 -2.27 16.58 -5.31
CA ALA A 128 -2.55 16.02 -6.62
C ALA A 128 -3.48 16.93 -7.44
N HIS A 129 -4.54 17.48 -6.83
CA HIS A 129 -5.46 18.46 -7.45
C HIS A 129 -4.82 19.82 -7.75
N LEU A 130 -3.66 20.12 -7.17
CA LEU A 130 -2.91 21.34 -7.51
C LEU A 130 -1.95 21.12 -8.69
N ILE A 131 -1.56 19.88 -8.95
CA ILE A 131 -0.57 19.51 -9.97
C ILE A 131 -1.25 19.09 -11.29
N PHE A 132 -2.40 18.42 -11.20
CA PHE A 132 -3.17 17.85 -12.32
C PHE A 132 -4.56 18.49 -12.40
#